data_AF-A0A6A6FFB8-F1
#
_entry.id   AF-A0A6A6FFB8-F1
#
_cell.length_a   1.000
_cell.length_b   1.000
_cell.length_c   1.000
_cell.angle_alpha   90.00
_cell.angle_beta   90.00
_cell.angle_gamma   90.00
#
_symmetry.space_group_name_H-M   'P 1'
#
loop_
_entity.id
_entity.type
_entity.pdbx_description
1 polymer ?
#
loop_
_entity_poly.entity_id
_entity_poly.type
_entity_poly.pdbx_seq_one_letter_code
_entity_poly.pdbx_strand_id
1 'polypeptide(L)'
;MGIVVSQPTADPAPPAANPTANITCASLCSALSFTESDYPVHPVSCASYAAGANITITGGQAAAGCGTSFSPQLDLCRVVLTVETSDASETYMEVWLPENGQWNGRTMNTDNGGVNGCVHYVDMDYVSSRGFAAIGDNAGHNGSSFDGSWFADDNEIIIDWVWRARHAAVVAGKEVVNQFYDQAPEYSYYIGCSAGGAQGMKSAQMFPNDFDGIIAGSAAADFNHLQAWSGRFVQLTGTSNADPRFLSQNDWITVQAAIFDQCDERLDGVNDGILEDPTLCQFDSSVLSCTNNATLAGCLTDTQVTTVNKVFTELYNTEGELLYPSLLYGAQVDAFRLGQLSGSVQAISRDWYRYAVNADPSWDPLDMSQADYARADALDAYHGNVSQFSGDLSGFRAAGGKLLMYHGTADPLVSSSNSQRYYLKVASTLGIDNIALDSFYRYFRISGMAHCGVGGISGAGAWMFGQNAAAAAASHNIIDYLQEWVEEATPPETIIGTKFWYDTQSLGVQLERAHCRFPYRTTFIPGQDPSTVEGWRCDFIEDWRECGPGALPRLCNVDGSFN
;
A
#
# COMPACT_ATOMS: atom_id res chain seq x y z
N MET A 1 -31.88 -56.40 -22.68
CA MET A 1 -31.76 -55.52 -21.50
C MET A 1 -31.61 -54.10 -22.02
N GLY A 2 -32.70 -53.33 -21.99
CA GLY A 2 -32.70 -51.92 -22.39
C GLY A 2 -32.36 -51.05 -21.19
N ILE A 3 -31.39 -50.16 -21.34
CA ILE A 3 -31.01 -49.18 -20.33
C ILE A 3 -31.81 -47.91 -20.60
N VAL A 4 -32.70 -47.56 -19.67
CA VAL A 4 -33.45 -46.31 -19.67
C VAL A 4 -32.57 -45.23 -19.04
N VAL A 5 -32.31 -44.16 -19.79
CA VAL A 5 -31.65 -42.96 -19.28
C VAL A 5 -32.72 -42.03 -18.72
N SER A 6 -32.70 -41.77 -17.41
CA SER A 6 -33.56 -40.78 -16.75
C SER A 6 -32.97 -39.38 -16.91
N GLN A 7 -33.79 -38.42 -17.34
CA GLN A 7 -33.45 -36.99 -17.34
C GLN A 7 -33.39 -36.43 -15.91
N PRO A 8 -32.55 -35.40 -15.65
CA PRO A 8 -32.54 -34.72 -14.36
C PRO A 8 -33.82 -33.88 -14.20
N THR A 9 -34.44 -33.96 -13.03
CA THR A 9 -35.54 -33.09 -12.62
C THR A 9 -35.01 -31.69 -12.39
N ALA A 10 -35.63 -30.69 -13.02
CA ALA A 10 -35.36 -29.28 -12.77
C ALA A 10 -35.57 -28.95 -11.28
N ASP A 11 -34.65 -28.19 -10.70
CA ASP A 11 -34.82 -27.60 -9.37
C ASP A 11 -36.09 -26.72 -9.33
N PRO A 12 -36.81 -26.70 -8.19
CA PRO A 12 -37.95 -25.81 -8.04
C PRO A 12 -37.50 -24.35 -8.16
N ALA A 13 -38.25 -23.57 -8.92
CA ALA A 13 -38.01 -22.13 -9.05
C ALA A 13 -37.96 -21.48 -7.66
N PRO A 14 -37.05 -20.52 -7.42
CA PRO A 14 -36.99 -19.79 -6.17
C PRO A 14 -38.34 -19.11 -5.91
N PRO A 15 -38.78 -19.03 -4.63
CA PRO A 15 -40.02 -18.34 -4.30
C PRO A 15 -39.94 -16.90 -4.81
N ALA A 16 -41.03 -16.43 -5.43
CA ALA A 16 -41.15 -15.05 -5.86
C ALA A 16 -40.86 -14.10 -4.69
N ALA A 17 -39.91 -13.18 -4.88
CA ALA A 17 -39.62 -12.13 -3.93
C ALA A 17 -40.92 -11.39 -3.57
N ASN A 18 -41.26 -11.36 -2.28
CA ASN A 18 -42.24 -10.40 -1.80
C ASN A 18 -41.69 -9.00 -2.11
N PRO A 19 -42.52 -8.05 -2.57
CA PRO A 19 -42.06 -6.68 -2.75
C PRO A 19 -41.64 -6.15 -1.37
N THR A 20 -40.33 -6.06 -1.14
CA THR A 20 -39.73 -5.40 0.01
C THR A 20 -40.22 -3.96 0.01
N ALA A 21 -40.64 -3.46 1.17
CA ALA A 21 -40.99 -2.05 1.32
C ALA A 21 -39.79 -1.21 0.85
N ASN A 22 -40.01 -0.20 -0.01
CA ASN A 22 -38.93 0.69 -0.47
C ASN A 22 -38.14 1.23 0.73
N ILE A 23 -36.98 0.65 1.02
CA ILE A 23 -36.10 1.10 2.10
C ILE A 23 -35.53 2.44 1.66
N THR A 24 -35.84 3.47 2.44
CA THR A 24 -35.20 4.79 2.31
C THR A 24 -33.99 4.85 3.22
N CYS A 25 -33.03 5.74 2.95
CA CYS A 25 -31.90 5.96 3.85
C CYS A 25 -32.33 6.24 5.30
N ALA A 26 -33.39 7.04 5.48
CA ALA A 26 -33.91 7.40 6.80
C ALA A 26 -34.47 6.19 7.60
N SER A 27 -34.99 5.18 6.90
CA SER A 27 -35.51 3.95 7.52
C SER A 27 -34.47 2.82 7.60
N LEU A 28 -33.36 2.92 6.85
CA LEU A 28 -32.40 1.84 6.64
C LEU A 28 -31.87 1.30 7.98
N CYS A 29 -31.35 2.15 8.86
CA CYS A 29 -30.74 1.70 10.11
C CYS A 29 -31.70 0.92 11.02
N SER A 30 -33.00 1.22 10.97
CA SER A 30 -34.02 0.46 11.74
C SER A 30 -34.42 -0.86 11.09
N ALA A 31 -34.08 -1.06 9.81
CA ALA A 31 -34.40 -2.23 9.03
C ALA A 31 -33.20 -3.17 8.84
N LEU A 32 -31.96 -2.68 9.03
CA LEU A 32 -30.75 -3.47 8.87
C LEU A 32 -30.76 -4.69 9.78
N SER A 33 -30.41 -5.83 9.18
CA SER A 33 -30.17 -7.10 9.83
C SER A 33 -28.88 -7.70 9.29
N PHE A 34 -28.10 -8.35 10.15
CA PHE A 34 -26.82 -8.94 9.78
C PHE A 34 -26.85 -10.42 10.10
N THR A 35 -26.76 -11.25 9.08
CA THR A 35 -26.78 -12.72 9.19
C THR A 35 -25.51 -13.37 8.68
N GLU A 36 -24.73 -12.66 7.86
CA GLU A 36 -23.45 -13.14 7.33
C GLU A 36 -22.27 -12.72 8.21
N SER A 37 -22.39 -11.63 8.97
CA SER A 37 -21.37 -11.21 9.94
C SER A 37 -21.25 -12.20 11.11
N ASP A 38 -20.03 -12.69 11.35
CA ASP A 38 -19.67 -13.45 12.55
C ASP A 38 -19.64 -12.57 13.82
N TYR A 39 -19.70 -11.25 13.65
CA TYR A 39 -19.58 -10.26 14.72
C TYR A 39 -20.91 -9.50 14.94
N PRO A 40 -21.24 -9.12 16.19
CA PRO A 40 -22.36 -8.21 16.45
C PRO A 40 -22.15 -6.85 15.76
N VAL A 41 -23.11 -6.47 14.93
CA VAL A 41 -23.10 -5.18 14.20
C VAL A 41 -24.22 -4.29 14.71
N HIS A 42 -23.89 -3.04 15.02
CA HIS A 42 -24.81 -2.05 15.57
C HIS A 42 -24.91 -0.82 14.67
N PRO A 43 -26.06 -0.58 14.03
CA PRO A 43 -26.28 0.64 13.29
C PRO A 43 -26.30 1.87 14.21
N VAL A 44 -25.47 2.87 13.90
CA VAL A 44 -25.36 4.12 14.67
C VAL A 44 -26.19 5.23 14.03
N SER A 45 -26.02 5.46 12.73
CA SER A 45 -26.85 6.45 12.02
C SER A 45 -26.92 6.19 10.52
N CYS A 46 -28.04 6.58 9.90
CA CYS A 46 -28.27 6.54 8.46
C CYS A 46 -28.86 7.89 8.05
N ALA A 47 -28.18 8.60 7.15
CA ALA A 47 -28.60 9.93 6.72
C ALA A 47 -28.28 10.18 5.24
N SER A 48 -29.27 10.70 4.51
CA SER A 48 -29.09 11.16 3.13
C SER A 48 -28.44 12.54 3.11
N TYR A 49 -27.52 12.73 2.18
CA TYR A 49 -26.86 13.99 1.91
C TYR A 49 -26.83 14.26 0.41
N ALA A 50 -27.14 15.49 0.03
CA ALA A 50 -27.04 15.92 -1.36
C ALA A 50 -25.57 16.17 -1.75
N ALA A 51 -25.27 16.02 -3.04
CA ALA A 51 -23.99 16.40 -3.62
C ALA A 51 -23.60 17.84 -3.22
N GLY A 52 -22.35 18.04 -2.83
CA GLY A 52 -21.78 19.31 -2.39
C GLY A 52 -22.19 19.77 -0.99
N ALA A 53 -23.04 19.01 -0.27
CA ALA A 53 -23.37 19.32 1.12
C ALA A 53 -22.12 19.19 2.00
N ASN A 54 -21.83 20.19 2.83
CA ASN A 54 -20.73 20.09 3.79
C ASN A 54 -21.17 19.25 5.00
N ILE A 55 -20.56 18.08 5.16
CA ILE A 55 -20.89 17.11 6.21
C ILE A 55 -19.78 17.15 7.26
N THR A 56 -20.15 17.47 8.50
CA THR A 56 -19.22 17.46 9.63
C THR A 56 -18.98 16.02 10.10
N ILE A 57 -17.71 15.64 10.22
CA ILE A 57 -17.29 14.42 10.90
C ILE A 57 -17.24 14.73 12.40
N THR A 58 -17.79 13.83 13.22
CA THR A 58 -17.88 14.01 14.68
C THR A 58 -17.31 12.79 15.41
N GLY A 59 -17.20 12.86 16.74
CA GLY A 59 -16.79 11.72 17.56
C GLY A 59 -15.29 11.39 17.47
N GLY A 60 -14.96 10.11 17.66
CA GLY A 60 -13.59 9.61 17.76
C GLY A 60 -12.75 9.88 16.51
N GLN A 61 -13.34 9.75 15.32
CA GLN A 61 -12.67 10.02 14.05
C GLN A 61 -12.22 11.48 13.93
N ALA A 62 -13.09 12.43 14.27
CA ALA A 62 -12.74 13.85 14.28
C ALA A 62 -11.71 14.18 15.38
N ALA A 63 -11.83 13.57 16.56
CA ALA A 63 -10.91 13.78 17.68
C ALA A 63 -9.49 13.24 17.38
N ALA A 64 -9.38 12.15 16.62
CA ALA A 64 -8.12 11.59 16.16
C ALA A 64 -7.51 12.32 14.94
N GLY A 65 -8.22 13.30 14.38
CA GLY A 65 -7.74 14.08 13.24
C GLY A 65 -7.88 13.37 11.90
N CYS A 66 -8.75 12.37 11.78
CA CYS A 66 -9.02 11.66 10.52
C CYS A 66 -9.73 12.53 9.48
N GLY A 67 -10.26 13.67 9.90
CA GLY A 67 -11.00 14.64 9.10
C GLY A 67 -12.01 15.38 9.96
N THR A 68 -12.35 16.61 9.59
CA THR A 68 -13.38 17.40 10.28
C THR A 68 -14.64 17.57 9.47
N SER A 69 -14.53 17.47 8.14
CA SER A 69 -15.67 17.48 7.22
C SER A 69 -15.30 16.93 5.86
N PHE A 70 -16.31 16.56 5.08
CA PHE A 70 -16.20 16.24 3.65
C PHE A 70 -17.42 16.77 2.90
N SER A 71 -17.32 16.86 1.58
CA SER A 71 -18.42 17.25 0.70
C SER A 71 -18.55 16.23 -0.42
N PRO A 72 -19.61 15.40 -0.44
CA PRO A 72 -19.71 14.31 -1.39
C PRO A 72 -19.96 14.83 -2.80
N GLN A 73 -19.38 14.18 -3.81
CA GLN A 73 -19.62 14.56 -5.22
C GLN A 73 -20.98 14.10 -5.77
N LEU A 74 -21.60 13.10 -5.12
CA LEU A 74 -22.91 12.56 -5.47
C LEU A 74 -23.87 12.67 -4.29
N ASP A 75 -25.17 12.58 -4.58
CA ASP A 75 -26.17 12.32 -3.54
C ASP A 75 -25.90 10.94 -2.95
N LEU A 76 -25.76 10.85 -1.62
CA LEU A 76 -25.46 9.58 -0.95
C LEU A 76 -26.23 9.38 0.35
N CYS A 77 -26.53 8.12 0.65
CA CYS A 77 -26.91 7.67 1.98
C CYS A 77 -25.65 7.26 2.73
N ARG A 78 -25.32 8.00 3.80
CA ARG A 78 -24.22 7.68 4.71
C ARG A 78 -24.75 6.79 5.83
N VAL A 79 -24.17 5.61 5.97
CA VAL A 79 -24.46 4.66 7.04
C VAL A 79 -23.24 4.56 7.94
N VAL A 80 -23.44 4.73 9.24
CA VAL A 80 -22.41 4.58 10.28
C VAL A 80 -22.78 3.37 11.13
N LEU A 81 -21.81 2.48 11.34
CA LEU A 81 -21.97 1.26 12.14
C LEU A 81 -20.81 1.14 13.14
N THR A 82 -21.04 0.40 14.21
CA THR A 82 -19.96 -0.22 14.98
C THR A 82 -20.07 -1.74 14.90
N VAL A 83 -18.94 -2.43 14.92
CA VAL A 83 -18.86 -3.89 14.90
C VAL A 83 -18.00 -4.35 16.07
N GLU A 84 -18.56 -5.15 16.97
CA GLU A 84 -17.86 -5.73 18.12
C GLU A 84 -16.98 -6.89 17.65
N THR A 85 -15.68 -6.64 17.46
CA THR A 85 -14.73 -7.59 16.88
C THR A 85 -14.13 -8.54 17.93
N SER A 86 -14.19 -8.18 19.21
CA SER A 86 -13.88 -9.05 20.34
C SER A 86 -14.55 -8.54 21.62
N ASP A 87 -14.34 -9.23 22.76
CA ASP A 87 -14.76 -8.72 24.07
C ASP A 87 -14.00 -7.45 24.51
N ALA A 88 -12.88 -7.13 23.85
CA ALA A 88 -11.98 -6.04 24.20
C ALA A 88 -11.84 -4.96 23.10
N SER A 89 -12.47 -5.14 21.94
CA SER A 89 -12.28 -4.26 20.79
C SER A 89 -13.52 -4.17 19.88
N GLU A 90 -13.65 -3.04 19.20
CA GLU A 90 -14.70 -2.77 18.22
C GLU A 90 -14.13 -1.93 17.07
N THR A 91 -14.71 -2.05 15.88
CA THR A 91 -14.40 -1.18 14.76
C THR A 91 -15.56 -0.24 14.44
N TYR A 92 -15.21 1.03 14.22
CA TYR A 92 -16.08 2.01 13.59
C TYR A 92 -15.97 1.85 12.08
N MET A 93 -17.11 1.87 11.39
CA MET A 93 -17.12 1.82 9.93
C MET A 93 -18.23 2.69 9.34
N GLU A 94 -18.03 3.05 8.08
CA GLU A 94 -19.01 3.75 7.28
C GLU A 94 -19.23 3.05 5.93
N VAL A 95 -20.49 3.11 5.47
CA VAL A 95 -20.88 2.72 4.12
C VAL A 95 -21.52 3.92 3.45
N TRP A 96 -20.98 4.35 2.32
CA TRP A 96 -21.51 5.45 1.53
C TRP A 96 -22.16 4.89 0.28
N LEU A 97 -23.48 5.08 0.18
CA LEU A 97 -24.34 4.47 -0.82
C LEU A 97 -24.82 5.56 -1.79
N PRO A 98 -24.29 5.64 -3.03
CA PRO A 98 -24.80 6.56 -4.04
C PRO A 98 -26.32 6.38 -4.26
N GLU A 99 -27.09 7.46 -4.15
CA GLU A 99 -28.53 7.45 -4.34
C GLU A 99 -28.92 7.75 -5.81
N ASN A 100 -30.22 7.84 -6.09
CA ASN A 100 -30.74 8.30 -7.39
C ASN A 100 -30.24 7.52 -8.61
N GLY A 101 -30.01 6.21 -8.42
CA GLY A 101 -29.56 5.30 -9.48
C GLY A 101 -28.12 5.55 -9.93
N GLN A 102 -27.29 6.23 -9.13
CA GLN A 102 -25.88 6.46 -9.43
C GLN A 102 -24.97 5.29 -9.02
N TRP A 103 -25.48 4.32 -8.25
CA TRP A 103 -24.73 3.12 -7.90
C TRP A 103 -24.54 2.24 -9.13
N ASN A 104 -23.30 1.83 -9.35
CA ASN A 104 -22.89 1.08 -10.54
C ASN A 104 -22.88 -0.45 -10.33
N GLY A 105 -23.46 -0.94 -9.22
CA GLY A 105 -23.47 -2.37 -8.89
C GLY A 105 -22.24 -2.87 -8.13
N ARG A 106 -21.24 -2.01 -7.85
CA ARG A 106 -19.95 -2.39 -7.27
C ARG A 106 -19.76 -1.84 -5.86
N THR A 107 -18.94 -2.52 -5.06
CA THR A 107 -18.40 -1.99 -3.80
C THR A 107 -16.93 -1.67 -3.95
N MET A 108 -16.44 -0.66 -3.23
CA MET A 108 -15.01 -0.43 -3.08
C MET A 108 -14.66 -0.08 -1.65
N ASN A 109 -13.74 -0.84 -1.08
CA ASN A 109 -13.20 -0.61 0.25
C ASN A 109 -11.96 0.29 0.15
N THR A 110 -11.86 1.27 1.06
CA THR A 110 -10.72 2.19 1.17
C THR A 110 -9.89 1.89 2.40
N ASP A 111 -8.66 2.35 2.43
CA ASP A 111 -7.65 1.87 3.37
C ASP A 111 -7.49 2.67 4.68
N ASN A 112 -6.43 2.33 5.40
CA ASN A 112 -5.85 3.05 6.53
C ASN A 112 -4.37 3.36 6.21
N GLY A 113 -3.75 4.30 6.93
CA GLY A 113 -2.40 4.80 6.64
C GLY A 113 -1.50 4.84 7.88
N GLY A 114 -0.28 4.30 7.77
CA GLY A 114 0.58 4.10 8.94
C GLY A 114 -0.11 3.19 9.96
N VAL A 115 -0.08 3.55 11.24
CA VAL A 115 -0.80 2.84 12.32
C VAL A 115 -2.05 3.59 12.77
N ASN A 116 -2.63 4.40 11.87
CA ASN A 116 -3.84 5.16 12.20
C ASN A 116 -5.04 4.23 12.41
N GLY A 117 -6.03 4.82 13.08
CA GLY A 117 -7.37 4.25 13.20
C GLY A 117 -8.37 5.21 12.58
N CYS A 118 -8.25 5.40 11.26
CA CYS A 118 -8.98 6.44 10.53
C CYS A 118 -9.68 5.90 9.29
N VAL A 119 -10.97 6.19 9.18
CA VAL A 119 -11.71 6.11 7.92
C VAL A 119 -11.11 7.12 6.94
N HIS A 120 -10.71 6.66 5.76
CA HIS A 120 -10.10 7.52 4.74
C HIS A 120 -11.14 8.25 3.88
N TYR A 121 -11.79 9.25 4.48
CA TYR A 121 -12.91 10.00 3.90
C TYR A 121 -12.66 10.59 2.51
N VAL A 122 -11.42 11.02 2.24
CA VAL A 122 -11.03 11.59 0.95
C VAL A 122 -11.12 10.54 -0.16
N ASP A 123 -10.64 9.32 0.08
CA ASP A 123 -10.75 8.25 -0.90
C ASP A 123 -12.16 7.66 -0.94
N MET A 124 -12.91 7.68 0.17
CA MET A 124 -14.35 7.31 0.12
C MET A 124 -15.14 8.24 -0.79
N ASP A 125 -14.90 9.55 -0.74
CA ASP A 125 -15.50 10.51 -1.70
C ASP A 125 -15.04 10.21 -3.13
N TYR A 126 -13.75 9.98 -3.31
CA TYR A 126 -13.20 9.65 -4.62
C TYR A 126 -13.86 8.42 -5.25
N VAL A 127 -13.94 7.29 -4.54
CA VAL A 127 -14.50 6.05 -5.10
C VAL A 127 -16.03 6.13 -5.21
N SER A 128 -16.71 6.76 -4.26
CA SER A 128 -18.17 6.97 -4.37
C SER A 128 -18.54 7.91 -5.52
N SER A 129 -17.71 8.92 -5.83
CA SER A 129 -17.90 9.79 -7.00
C SER A 129 -17.85 9.02 -8.34
N ARG A 130 -17.26 7.82 -8.35
CA ARG A 130 -17.22 6.90 -9.49
C ARG A 130 -18.38 5.88 -9.49
N GLY A 131 -19.34 6.04 -8.59
CA GLY A 131 -20.55 5.22 -8.49
C GLY A 131 -20.41 3.95 -7.65
N PHE A 132 -19.28 3.75 -6.96
CA PHE A 132 -19.12 2.63 -6.02
C PHE A 132 -19.90 2.89 -4.73
N ALA A 133 -20.45 1.83 -4.13
CA ALA A 133 -20.76 1.85 -2.72
C ALA A 133 -19.44 1.76 -1.93
N ALA A 134 -19.03 2.86 -1.29
CA ALA A 134 -17.75 2.93 -0.60
C ALA A 134 -17.86 2.36 0.82
N ILE A 135 -16.89 1.56 1.25
CA ILE A 135 -16.82 1.00 2.61
C ILE A 135 -15.49 1.41 3.23
N GLY A 136 -15.53 2.06 4.39
CA GLY A 136 -14.34 2.48 5.13
C GLY A 136 -14.46 2.12 6.60
N ASP A 137 -13.34 1.74 7.23
CA ASP A 137 -13.27 1.41 8.65
C ASP A 137 -12.07 2.06 9.32
N ASN A 138 -12.09 2.12 10.64
CA ASN A 138 -11.04 2.72 11.45
C ASN A 138 -10.03 1.70 11.99
N ALA A 139 -9.98 0.48 11.44
CA ALA A 139 -9.01 -0.54 11.83
C ALA A 139 -9.06 -0.96 13.33
N GLY A 140 -10.16 -0.70 14.06
CA GLY A 140 -10.33 -1.11 15.45
C GLY A 140 -9.96 -0.07 16.53
N HIS A 141 -9.51 1.13 16.14
CA HIS A 141 -9.15 2.19 17.10
C HIS A 141 -9.31 3.59 16.51
N ASN A 142 -9.12 4.64 17.32
CA ASN A 142 -9.01 6.01 16.83
C ASN A 142 -7.59 6.50 17.11
N GLY A 143 -6.83 6.85 16.07
CA GLY A 143 -5.43 7.27 16.24
C GLY A 143 -4.85 7.85 14.97
N SER A 144 -3.75 8.59 15.09
CA SER A 144 -3.05 9.18 13.94
C SER A 144 -2.00 8.22 13.34
N SER A 145 -1.56 8.47 12.11
CA SER A 145 -0.72 7.54 11.34
C SER A 145 0.63 7.19 11.96
N PHE A 146 1.14 8.03 12.85
CA PHE A 146 2.46 7.86 13.47
C PHE A 146 2.38 7.76 15.00
N ASP A 147 1.18 7.59 15.55
CA ASP A 147 0.95 7.37 16.98
C ASP A 147 0.62 5.89 17.21
N GLY A 148 1.63 5.12 17.62
CA GLY A 148 1.47 3.70 17.94
C GLY A 148 1.23 3.45 19.42
N SER A 149 0.85 4.45 20.22
CA SER A 149 0.67 4.28 21.67
C SER A 149 -0.40 3.24 22.05
N TRP A 150 -1.39 3.05 21.18
CA TRP A 150 -2.45 2.04 21.31
C TRP A 150 -1.94 0.60 21.22
N PHE A 151 -0.71 0.37 20.72
CA PHE A 151 -0.08 -0.95 20.81
C PHE A 151 0.13 -1.42 22.26
N ALA A 152 0.06 -0.52 23.24
CA ALA A 152 0.17 -0.84 24.67
C ALA A 152 -1.14 -1.38 25.26
N ASP A 153 -2.24 -1.24 24.52
CA ASP A 153 -3.55 -1.70 24.92
C ASP A 153 -3.69 -3.21 24.66
N ASP A 154 -4.92 -3.70 24.50
CA ASP A 154 -5.15 -5.12 24.26
C ASP A 154 -4.66 -5.56 22.87
N ASN A 155 -4.04 -6.74 22.78
CA ASN A 155 -3.57 -7.32 21.53
C ASN A 155 -4.69 -7.54 20.51
N GLU A 156 -5.94 -7.65 20.97
CA GLU A 156 -7.12 -7.70 20.10
C GLU A 156 -7.21 -6.48 19.16
N ILE A 157 -6.73 -5.30 19.58
CA ILE A 157 -6.70 -4.10 18.74
C ILE A 157 -5.63 -4.21 17.65
N ILE A 158 -4.50 -4.86 17.95
CA ILE A 158 -3.46 -5.16 16.93
C ILE A 158 -4.04 -6.11 15.88
N ILE A 159 -4.75 -7.16 16.31
CA ILE A 159 -5.41 -8.12 15.41
C ILE A 159 -6.46 -7.41 14.53
N ASP A 160 -7.22 -6.47 15.09
CA ASP A 160 -8.15 -5.64 14.34
C ASP A 160 -7.46 -4.83 13.25
N TRP A 161 -6.38 -4.13 13.60
CA TRP A 161 -5.63 -3.31 12.66
C TRP A 161 -4.99 -4.13 11.53
N VAL A 162 -4.52 -5.34 11.83
CA VAL A 162 -3.90 -6.22 10.84
C VAL A 162 -4.92 -6.75 9.84
N TRP A 163 -6.10 -7.20 10.31
CA TRP A 163 -7.06 -7.86 9.40
C TRP A 163 -8.52 -7.88 9.86
N ARG A 164 -8.80 -7.96 11.17
CA ARG A 164 -10.14 -8.36 11.63
C ARG A 164 -11.19 -7.27 11.46
N ALA A 165 -10.85 -6.02 11.78
CA ALA A 165 -11.74 -4.89 11.56
C ALA A 165 -12.10 -4.75 10.08
N ARG A 166 -11.10 -4.89 9.20
CA ARG A 166 -11.26 -4.84 7.75
C ARG A 166 -12.22 -5.90 7.25
N HIS A 167 -11.98 -7.16 7.59
CA HIS A 167 -12.83 -8.28 7.17
C HIS A 167 -14.28 -8.10 7.66
N ALA A 168 -14.44 -7.77 8.94
CA ALA A 168 -15.75 -7.51 9.54
C ALA A 168 -16.50 -6.38 8.82
N ALA A 169 -15.79 -5.30 8.46
CA ALA A 169 -16.35 -4.18 7.73
C ALA A 169 -16.74 -4.53 6.28
N VAL A 170 -15.97 -5.37 5.58
CA VAL A 170 -16.32 -5.86 4.24
C VAL A 170 -17.63 -6.66 4.30
N VAL A 171 -17.72 -7.62 5.22
CA VAL A 171 -18.88 -8.50 5.35
C VAL A 171 -20.13 -7.67 5.70
N ALA A 172 -20.07 -6.87 6.77
CA ALA A 172 -21.20 -6.03 7.18
C ALA A 172 -21.57 -5.00 6.10
N GLY A 173 -20.58 -4.39 5.44
CA GLY A 173 -20.80 -3.40 4.39
C GLY A 173 -21.53 -3.97 3.18
N LYS A 174 -21.17 -5.18 2.74
CA LYS A 174 -21.89 -5.89 1.66
C LYS A 174 -23.34 -6.20 2.05
N GLU A 175 -23.61 -6.56 3.30
CA GLU A 175 -24.99 -6.75 3.79
C GLU A 175 -25.81 -5.46 3.78
N VAL A 176 -25.20 -4.32 4.15
CA VAL A 176 -25.86 -3.00 4.05
C VAL A 176 -26.19 -2.67 2.60
N VAL A 177 -25.24 -2.86 1.68
CA VAL A 177 -25.43 -2.61 0.24
C VAL A 177 -26.57 -3.46 -0.31
N ASN A 178 -26.57 -4.77 -0.02
CA ASN A 178 -27.61 -5.70 -0.45
C ASN A 178 -29.00 -5.28 0.05
N GLN A 179 -29.12 -4.90 1.33
CA GLN A 179 -30.40 -4.49 1.92
C GLN A 179 -30.88 -3.12 1.45
N PHE A 180 -29.98 -2.19 1.15
CA PHE A 180 -30.37 -0.86 0.67
C PHE A 180 -30.82 -0.88 -0.80
N TYR A 181 -30.08 -1.59 -1.67
CA TYR A 181 -30.39 -1.64 -3.10
C TYR A 181 -31.31 -2.80 -3.48
N ASP A 182 -31.67 -3.68 -2.55
CA ASP A 182 -32.37 -4.96 -2.80
C ASP A 182 -31.61 -5.82 -3.83
N GLN A 183 -30.28 -5.68 -3.86
CA GLN A 183 -29.39 -6.28 -4.83
C GLN A 183 -27.99 -6.41 -4.24
N ALA A 184 -27.45 -7.64 -4.21
CA ALA A 184 -26.08 -7.89 -3.83
C ALA A 184 -25.10 -7.23 -4.82
N PRO A 185 -23.95 -6.72 -4.36
CA PRO A 185 -22.95 -6.17 -5.27
C PRO A 185 -22.48 -7.25 -6.26
N GLU A 186 -22.35 -6.88 -7.53
CA GLU A 186 -21.88 -7.77 -8.60
C GLU A 186 -20.38 -8.02 -8.47
N TYR A 187 -19.63 -6.98 -8.07
CA TYR A 187 -18.19 -7.04 -7.82
C TYR A 187 -17.82 -6.24 -6.56
N SER A 188 -16.74 -6.68 -5.90
CA SER A 188 -16.16 -6.03 -4.74
C SER A 188 -14.69 -5.76 -4.93
N TYR A 189 -14.30 -4.50 -4.70
CA TYR A 189 -12.96 -4.02 -4.93
C TYR A 189 -12.32 -3.46 -3.66
N TYR A 190 -10.99 -3.41 -3.64
CA TYR A 190 -10.21 -2.74 -2.62
C TYR A 190 -9.19 -1.80 -3.26
N ILE A 191 -8.99 -0.63 -2.66
CA ILE A 191 -7.89 0.27 -2.98
C ILE A 191 -7.18 0.71 -1.70
N GLY A 192 -5.87 0.51 -1.66
CA GLY A 192 -5.05 0.96 -0.55
C GLY A 192 -3.58 1.07 -0.87
N CYS A 193 -2.88 1.93 -0.12
CA CYS A 193 -1.46 2.18 -0.23
C CYS A 193 -0.78 2.15 1.15
N SER A 194 0.52 1.88 1.23
CA SER A 194 1.25 1.79 2.51
C SER A 194 0.71 0.67 3.41
N ALA A 195 0.34 0.95 4.66
CA ALA A 195 -0.37 0.01 5.54
C ALA A 195 -1.62 -0.56 4.87
N GLY A 196 -2.38 0.27 4.14
CA GLY A 196 -3.49 -0.16 3.29
C GLY A 196 -3.11 -1.21 2.25
N GLY A 197 -1.99 -1.00 1.56
CA GLY A 197 -1.48 -1.99 0.61
C GLY A 197 -1.24 -3.35 1.27
N ALA A 198 -0.69 -3.35 2.49
CA ALA A 198 -0.49 -4.57 3.27
C ALA A 198 -1.83 -5.19 3.73
N GLN A 199 -2.82 -4.39 4.15
CA GLN A 199 -4.15 -4.86 4.56
C GLN A 199 -4.92 -5.48 3.38
N GLY A 200 -4.83 -4.89 2.19
CA GLY A 200 -5.35 -5.49 0.96
C GLY A 200 -4.69 -6.84 0.66
N MET A 201 -3.36 -6.92 0.73
CA MET A 201 -2.64 -8.20 0.58
C MET A 201 -3.07 -9.23 1.63
N LYS A 202 -3.23 -8.81 2.89
CA LYS A 202 -3.67 -9.67 3.99
C LYS A 202 -5.06 -10.23 3.76
N SER A 203 -5.96 -9.43 3.19
CA SER A 203 -7.29 -9.88 2.76
C SER A 203 -7.16 -10.95 1.67
N ALA A 204 -6.31 -10.77 0.66
CA ALA A 204 -6.06 -11.82 -0.34
C ALA A 204 -5.48 -13.11 0.27
N GLN A 205 -4.60 -12.98 1.26
CA GLN A 205 -3.95 -14.12 1.92
C GLN A 205 -4.92 -14.95 2.78
N MET A 206 -5.93 -14.32 3.40
CA MET A 206 -6.77 -14.98 4.41
C MET A 206 -8.26 -15.04 4.07
N PHE A 207 -8.78 -14.04 3.37
CA PHE A 207 -10.18 -13.87 3.02
C PHE A 207 -10.33 -13.74 1.50
N PRO A 208 -10.06 -14.82 0.75
CA PRO A 208 -9.96 -14.75 -0.71
C PRO A 208 -11.26 -14.35 -1.43
N ASN A 209 -12.40 -14.32 -0.72
CA ASN A 209 -13.71 -13.92 -1.25
C ASN A 209 -14.14 -12.51 -0.81
N ASP A 210 -13.30 -11.79 -0.05
CA ASP A 210 -13.61 -10.41 0.34
C ASP A 210 -13.63 -9.49 -0.87
N PHE A 211 -12.74 -9.71 -1.84
CA PHE A 211 -12.60 -8.86 -3.02
C PHE A 211 -12.35 -9.68 -4.29
N ASP A 212 -12.99 -9.26 -5.38
CA ASP A 212 -12.71 -9.74 -6.73
C ASP A 212 -11.47 -9.04 -7.32
N GLY A 213 -11.20 -7.81 -6.89
CA GLY A 213 -10.04 -7.03 -7.31
C GLY A 213 -9.42 -6.20 -6.17
N ILE A 214 -8.08 -6.19 -6.09
CA ILE A 214 -7.32 -5.47 -5.06
C ILE A 214 -6.24 -4.62 -5.74
N ILE A 215 -6.24 -3.31 -5.46
CA ILE A 215 -5.11 -2.42 -5.70
C ILE A 215 -4.30 -2.30 -4.42
N ALA A 216 -3.04 -2.74 -4.45
CA ALA A 216 -2.10 -2.68 -3.33
C ALA A 216 -0.87 -1.83 -3.67
N GLY A 217 -0.83 -0.59 -3.21
CA GLY A 217 0.26 0.36 -3.45
C GLY A 217 1.31 0.38 -2.34
N SER A 218 2.60 0.51 -2.69
CA SER A 218 3.73 0.70 -1.76
C SER A 218 3.57 -0.06 -0.43
N ALA A 219 3.18 -1.34 -0.53
CA ALA A 219 2.63 -2.06 0.61
C ALA A 219 3.63 -2.18 1.76
N ALA A 220 3.24 -1.74 2.95
CA ALA A 220 4.02 -1.84 4.19
C ALA A 220 4.01 -3.26 4.79
N ALA A 221 4.07 -4.27 3.93
CA ALA A 221 4.14 -5.67 4.30
C ALA A 221 5.57 -6.03 4.74
N ASP A 222 5.73 -7.22 5.30
CA ASP A 222 6.91 -7.59 6.10
C ASP A 222 7.10 -6.65 7.30
N PHE A 223 5.99 -6.32 7.97
CA PHE A 223 5.88 -5.21 8.93
C PHE A 223 6.94 -5.24 10.04
N ASN A 224 7.18 -6.40 10.66
CA ASN A 224 8.20 -6.54 11.71
C ASN A 224 9.59 -6.12 11.22
N HIS A 225 9.99 -6.63 10.05
CA HIS A 225 11.26 -6.30 9.43
C HIS A 225 11.30 -4.86 8.89
N LEU A 226 10.19 -4.32 8.39
CA LEU A 226 10.07 -2.91 8.01
C LEU A 226 10.29 -1.99 9.21
N GLN A 227 9.73 -2.31 10.38
CA GLN A 227 9.95 -1.54 11.60
C GLN A 227 11.39 -1.69 12.12
N ALA A 228 11.99 -2.88 12.01
CA ALA A 228 13.41 -3.11 12.32
C ALA A 228 14.32 -2.22 11.43
N TRP A 229 14.07 -2.25 10.12
CA TRP A 229 14.78 -1.45 9.13
C TRP A 229 14.63 0.04 9.39
N SER A 230 13.41 0.50 9.68
CA SER A 230 13.14 1.89 10.01
C SER A 230 13.84 2.36 11.28
N GLY A 231 13.84 1.53 12.33
CA GLY A 231 14.50 1.84 13.60
C GLY A 231 16.02 1.88 13.50
N ARG A 232 16.62 1.12 12.56
CA ARG A 232 18.07 1.07 12.35
C ARG A 232 18.66 2.41 11.87
N PHE A 233 17.92 3.23 11.12
CA PHE A 233 18.53 4.41 10.47
C PHE A 233 19.14 5.40 11.46
N VAL A 234 18.48 5.67 12.59
CA VAL A 234 19.04 6.57 13.62
C VAL A 234 20.35 6.01 14.21
N GLN A 235 20.49 4.67 14.27
CA GLN A 235 21.73 4.03 14.71
C GLN A 235 22.84 4.16 13.66
N LEU A 236 22.49 4.34 12.38
CA LEU A 236 23.45 4.59 11.30
C LEU A 236 23.85 6.08 11.25
N THR A 237 22.87 6.98 11.31
CA THR A 237 23.07 8.42 11.11
C THR A 237 23.47 9.18 12.37
N GLY A 238 23.18 8.64 13.56
CA GLY A 238 23.20 9.43 14.79
C GLY A 238 22.01 10.38 14.89
N THR A 239 21.94 11.13 15.99
CA THR A 239 20.72 11.87 16.39
C THR A 239 20.73 13.37 16.06
N SER A 240 21.88 13.93 15.71
CA SER A 240 22.01 15.37 15.42
C SER A 240 23.33 15.72 14.75
N ASN A 241 23.49 16.97 14.32
CA ASN A 241 24.74 17.54 13.80
C ASN A 241 25.96 17.42 14.74
N ALA A 242 25.76 17.11 16.03
CA ALA A 242 26.88 16.86 16.95
C ALA A 242 27.51 15.46 16.74
N ASP A 243 26.78 14.53 16.12
CA ASP A 243 27.28 13.22 15.77
C ASP A 243 28.05 13.28 14.43
N PRO A 244 29.32 12.84 14.38
CA PRO A 244 30.11 12.89 13.15
C PRO A 244 29.58 11.98 12.02
N ARG A 245 28.63 11.08 12.32
CA ARG A 245 27.94 10.25 11.32
C ARG A 245 26.82 10.97 10.61
N PHE A 246 26.32 12.06 11.18
CA PHE A 246 25.11 12.74 10.72
C PHE A 246 25.32 13.46 9.39
N LEU A 247 24.29 13.39 8.53
CA LEU A 247 24.19 14.14 7.30
C LEU A 247 23.00 15.09 7.39
N SER A 248 23.24 16.37 7.15
CA SER A 248 22.18 17.36 7.00
C SER A 248 21.41 17.14 5.70
N GLN A 249 20.27 17.82 5.54
CA GLN A 249 19.52 17.79 4.28
C GLN A 249 20.38 18.21 3.08
N ASN A 250 21.24 19.22 3.24
CA ASN A 250 22.12 19.68 2.17
C ASN A 250 23.17 18.61 1.81
N ASP A 251 23.66 17.87 2.80
CA ASP A 251 24.59 16.76 2.54
C ASP A 251 23.88 15.66 1.74
N TRP A 252 22.62 15.32 2.08
CA TRP A 252 21.83 14.35 1.31
C TRP A 252 21.48 14.84 -0.10
N ILE A 253 21.32 16.15 -0.32
CA ILE A 253 21.18 16.74 -1.66
C ILE A 253 22.49 16.57 -2.46
N THR A 254 23.66 16.78 -1.85
CA THR A 254 24.96 16.51 -2.48
C THR A 254 25.10 15.03 -2.83
N VAL A 255 24.68 14.13 -1.94
CA VAL A 255 24.65 12.67 -2.21
C VAL A 255 23.73 12.37 -3.39
N GLN A 256 22.54 12.97 -3.46
CA GLN A 256 21.61 12.78 -4.57
C GLN A 256 22.19 13.21 -5.91
N ALA A 257 22.80 14.40 -5.95
CA ALA A 257 23.45 14.89 -7.17
C ALA A 257 24.53 13.90 -7.65
N ALA A 258 25.40 13.42 -6.75
CA ALA A 258 26.46 12.47 -7.11
C ALA A 258 25.93 11.11 -7.56
N ILE A 259 24.80 10.64 -7.02
CA ILE A 259 24.12 9.42 -7.50
C ILE A 259 23.61 9.64 -8.93
N PHE A 260 22.93 10.76 -9.17
CA PHE A 260 22.28 11.03 -10.45
C PHE A 260 23.31 11.24 -11.56
N ASP A 261 24.41 11.93 -11.26
CA ASP A 261 25.56 12.08 -12.16
C ASP A 261 26.16 10.73 -12.60
N GLN A 262 26.06 9.69 -11.78
CA GLN A 262 26.60 8.36 -12.07
C GLN A 262 25.59 7.40 -12.69
N CYS A 263 24.30 7.60 -12.39
CA CYS A 263 23.27 6.60 -12.64
C CYS A 263 22.17 7.05 -13.60
N ASP A 264 21.69 8.29 -13.59
CA ASP A 264 20.47 8.71 -14.33
C ASP A 264 20.52 8.35 -15.83
N GLU A 265 21.29 9.11 -16.61
CA GLU A 265 21.45 8.85 -18.05
C GLU A 265 22.12 7.49 -18.32
N ARG A 266 22.93 6.97 -17.39
CA ARG A 266 23.65 5.71 -17.58
C ARG A 266 22.73 4.50 -17.53
N LEU A 267 21.64 4.57 -16.76
CA LEU A 267 20.74 3.45 -16.55
C LEU A 267 19.72 3.29 -17.67
N ASP A 268 19.15 4.39 -18.13
CA ASP A 268 18.03 4.38 -19.06
C ASP A 268 18.26 5.24 -20.31
N GLY A 269 19.35 6.00 -20.39
CA GLY A 269 19.67 6.85 -21.53
C GLY A 269 19.02 8.23 -21.50
N VAL A 270 18.43 8.63 -20.37
CA VAL A 270 17.76 9.93 -20.20
C VAL A 270 18.29 10.63 -18.94
N ASN A 271 18.64 11.91 -19.06
CA ASN A 271 19.01 12.76 -17.91
C ASN A 271 17.81 13.64 -17.52
N ASP A 272 16.81 13.04 -16.89
CA ASP A 272 15.56 13.71 -16.49
C ASP A 272 15.36 13.76 -14.96
N GLY A 273 16.34 13.26 -14.20
CA GLY A 273 16.26 13.16 -12.75
C GLY A 273 15.32 12.06 -12.27
N ILE A 274 15.21 10.98 -13.04
CA ILE A 274 14.40 9.81 -12.71
C ILE A 274 15.24 8.56 -12.96
N LEU A 275 15.62 7.88 -11.88
CA LEU A 275 16.21 6.54 -12.00
C LEU A 275 15.10 5.54 -12.37
N GLU A 276 15.03 5.13 -13.65
CA GLU A 276 13.95 4.25 -14.14
C GLU A 276 13.98 2.85 -13.49
N ASP A 277 15.18 2.31 -13.24
CA ASP A 277 15.40 1.10 -12.42
C ASP A 277 16.58 1.30 -11.45
N PRO A 278 16.35 1.86 -10.25
CA PRO A 278 17.43 2.21 -9.31
C PRO A 278 18.23 1.01 -8.83
N THR A 279 17.70 -0.22 -8.99
CA THR A 279 18.39 -1.45 -8.57
C THR A 279 19.65 -1.75 -9.37
N LEU A 280 19.77 -1.15 -10.56
CA LEU A 280 20.93 -1.28 -11.43
C LEU A 280 22.04 -0.26 -11.13
N CYS A 281 21.75 0.77 -10.33
CA CYS A 281 22.70 1.85 -10.04
C CYS A 281 23.91 1.32 -9.25
N GLN A 282 25.11 1.48 -9.83
CA GLN A 282 26.38 1.16 -9.19
C GLN A 282 27.07 2.46 -8.75
N PHE A 283 26.65 2.98 -7.61
CA PHE A 283 27.13 4.26 -7.10
C PHE A 283 28.50 4.12 -6.38
N ASP A 284 29.51 4.84 -6.88
CA ASP A 284 30.78 5.04 -6.18
C ASP A 284 30.69 6.28 -5.27
N SER A 285 30.55 6.04 -3.96
CA SER A 285 30.48 7.11 -2.96
C SER A 285 31.83 7.76 -2.66
N SER A 286 32.95 7.23 -3.15
CA SER A 286 34.29 7.79 -2.89
C SER A 286 34.45 9.20 -3.45
N VAL A 287 33.65 9.56 -4.46
CA VAL A 287 33.59 10.90 -5.07
C VAL A 287 33.08 11.99 -4.11
N LEU A 288 32.37 11.59 -3.05
CA LEU A 288 31.82 12.50 -2.05
C LEU A 288 32.86 12.94 -1.02
N SER A 289 33.95 12.18 -0.83
CA SER A 289 34.92 12.45 0.24
C SER A 289 35.68 13.75 0.01
N CYS A 290 35.81 14.59 1.03
CA CYS A 290 36.69 15.76 1.01
C CYS A 290 38.17 15.40 0.78
N THR A 291 38.57 14.18 1.14
CA THR A 291 39.93 13.68 0.93
C THR A 291 40.19 13.43 -0.56
N ASN A 292 39.19 12.91 -1.28
CA ASN A 292 39.30 12.56 -2.70
C ASN A 292 38.91 13.72 -3.62
N ASN A 293 38.02 14.60 -3.17
CA ASN A 293 37.46 15.70 -3.96
C ASN A 293 37.27 16.96 -3.12
N ALA A 294 38.38 17.60 -2.73
CA ALA A 294 38.38 18.83 -1.93
C ALA A 294 37.72 20.04 -2.63
N THR A 295 37.46 19.95 -3.94
CA THR A 295 36.78 21.00 -4.72
C THR A 295 35.26 20.85 -4.75
N LEU A 296 34.71 19.71 -4.33
CA LEU A 296 33.27 19.51 -4.22
C LEU A 296 32.74 20.39 -3.08
N ALA A 297 31.85 21.33 -3.43
CA ALA A 297 31.16 22.13 -2.43
C ALA A 297 30.28 21.22 -1.56
N GLY A 298 30.50 21.23 -0.25
CA GLY A 298 29.79 20.31 0.66
C GLY A 298 30.27 18.86 0.55
N CYS A 299 31.54 18.63 0.22
CA CYS A 299 32.16 17.31 0.35
C CYS A 299 31.97 16.75 1.77
N LEU A 300 31.92 15.42 1.86
CA LEU A 300 31.64 14.69 3.08
C LEU A 300 32.93 14.24 3.77
N THR A 301 32.89 14.11 5.09
CA THR A 301 33.94 13.42 5.84
C THR A 301 33.92 11.92 5.56
N ASP A 302 35.04 11.22 5.77
CA ASP A 302 35.10 9.76 5.56
C ASP A 302 34.09 9.00 6.45
N THR A 303 33.78 9.54 7.64
CA THR A 303 32.72 9.04 8.53
C THR A 303 31.34 9.17 7.87
N GLN A 304 31.02 10.33 7.30
CA GLN A 304 29.75 10.55 6.59
C GLN A 304 29.65 9.71 5.32
N VAL A 305 30.73 9.55 4.55
CA VAL A 305 30.77 8.63 3.39
C VAL A 305 30.48 7.19 3.84
N THR A 306 31.03 6.78 4.98
CA THR A 306 30.73 5.46 5.58
C THR A 306 29.24 5.37 5.97
N THR A 307 28.64 6.43 6.52
CA THR A 307 27.20 6.48 6.79
C THR A 307 26.38 6.31 5.51
N VAL A 308 26.71 7.06 4.45
CA VAL A 308 26.05 6.96 3.13
C VAL A 308 26.06 5.51 2.65
N ASN A 309 27.21 4.85 2.67
CA ASN A 309 27.32 3.45 2.27
C ASN A 309 26.42 2.53 3.09
N LYS A 310 26.35 2.71 4.42
CA LYS A 310 25.53 1.88 5.30
C LYS A 310 24.03 2.10 5.11
N VAL A 311 23.58 3.32 4.81
CA VAL A 311 22.16 3.65 4.59
C VAL A 311 21.57 2.85 3.42
N PHE A 312 22.36 2.59 2.38
CA PHE A 312 21.93 1.84 1.20
C PHE A 312 22.28 0.34 1.27
N THR A 313 22.43 -0.23 2.48
CA THR A 313 22.60 -1.69 2.68
C THR A 313 21.32 -2.36 3.14
N GLU A 314 21.17 -3.65 2.83
CA GLU A 314 20.07 -4.44 3.39
C GLU A 314 20.24 -4.67 4.90
N LEU A 315 19.17 -5.11 5.54
CA LEU A 315 19.15 -5.56 6.94
C LEU A 315 19.19 -7.10 6.98
N TYR A 316 20.12 -7.65 7.76
CA TYR A 316 20.27 -9.10 7.96
C TYR A 316 20.21 -9.46 9.44
N ASN A 317 19.80 -10.67 9.78
CA ASN A 317 19.92 -11.22 11.14
C ASN A 317 21.33 -11.77 11.43
N THR A 318 21.50 -12.41 12.60
CA THR A 318 22.77 -13.00 13.03
C THR A 318 23.23 -14.20 12.20
N GLU A 319 22.30 -14.86 11.52
CA GLU A 319 22.51 -16.02 10.65
C GLU A 319 22.81 -15.61 9.20
N GLY A 320 22.72 -14.31 8.87
CA GLY A 320 22.93 -13.78 7.53
C GLY A 320 21.71 -13.92 6.61
N GLU A 321 20.53 -14.19 7.19
CA GLU A 321 19.25 -14.18 6.50
C GLU A 321 18.79 -12.73 6.31
N LEU A 322 18.21 -12.45 5.15
CA LEU A 322 17.73 -11.14 4.77
C LEU A 322 16.44 -10.84 5.55
N LEU A 323 16.47 -9.83 6.41
CA LEU A 323 15.29 -9.32 7.10
C LEU A 323 14.54 -8.32 6.22
N TYR A 324 15.23 -7.29 5.73
CA TYR A 324 14.59 -6.25 4.91
C TYR A 324 15.52 -5.68 3.82
N PRO A 325 15.05 -5.44 2.59
CA PRO A 325 15.84 -4.83 1.52
C PRO A 325 16.34 -3.42 1.83
N SER A 326 17.35 -2.96 1.10
CA SER A 326 17.94 -1.62 1.26
C SER A 326 16.97 -0.49 0.88
N LEU A 327 17.24 0.73 1.37
CA LEU A 327 16.70 1.94 0.76
C LEU A 327 17.23 2.03 -0.68
N LEU A 328 16.40 2.42 -1.64
CA LEU A 328 16.86 2.64 -3.01
C LEU A 328 17.43 4.03 -3.21
N TYR A 329 18.41 4.12 -4.12
CA TYR A 329 18.96 5.38 -4.57
C TYR A 329 17.87 6.28 -5.17
N GLY A 330 17.93 7.57 -4.87
CA GLY A 330 16.95 8.57 -5.28
C GLY A 330 15.93 8.93 -4.22
N ALA A 331 15.73 8.08 -3.21
CA ALA A 331 14.77 8.33 -2.13
C ALA A 331 15.33 9.14 -0.95
N GLN A 332 16.66 9.29 -0.82
CA GLN A 332 17.32 9.76 0.40
C GLN A 332 16.95 11.17 0.87
N VAL A 333 16.69 12.11 -0.05
CA VAL A 333 16.30 13.48 0.36
C VAL A 333 14.91 13.49 0.96
N ASP A 334 13.98 12.72 0.40
CA ASP A 334 12.64 12.61 0.95
C ASP A 334 12.61 11.72 2.20
N ALA A 335 13.50 10.73 2.30
CA ALA A 335 13.73 9.96 3.52
C ALA A 335 14.23 10.86 4.66
N PHE A 336 15.07 11.86 4.38
CA PHE A 336 15.40 12.90 5.37
C PHE A 336 14.16 13.73 5.74
N ARG A 337 13.41 14.25 4.75
CA ARG A 337 12.25 15.12 4.97
C ARG A 337 11.13 14.45 5.79
N LEU A 338 10.94 13.15 5.61
CA LEU A 338 9.93 12.36 6.31
C LEU A 338 10.44 11.70 7.60
N GLY A 339 11.65 12.06 8.06
CA GLY A 339 12.15 11.69 9.38
C GLY A 339 12.93 10.38 9.46
N GLN A 340 13.08 9.65 8.35
CA GLN A 340 13.82 8.38 8.29
C GLN A 340 15.33 8.61 8.43
N LEU A 341 15.87 9.65 7.77
CA LEU A 341 17.31 9.98 7.78
C LEU A 341 17.64 11.29 8.50
N SER A 342 16.68 11.88 9.23
CA SER A 342 16.80 13.19 9.88
C SER A 342 17.49 13.16 11.24
N GLY A 343 17.90 11.98 11.72
CA GLY A 343 18.42 11.75 13.07
C GLY A 343 17.32 11.60 14.14
N SER A 344 16.05 11.62 13.75
CA SER A 344 14.96 11.18 14.63
C SER A 344 14.75 9.67 14.58
N VAL A 345 14.25 9.11 15.68
CA VAL A 345 13.70 7.75 15.68
C VAL A 345 12.36 7.77 14.95
N GLN A 346 12.17 6.84 14.00
CA GLN A 346 10.88 6.65 13.34
C GLN A 346 9.81 6.25 14.39
N ALA A 347 8.69 6.98 14.42
CA ALA A 347 7.70 6.90 15.49
C ALA A 347 6.95 5.55 15.59
N ILE A 348 6.53 4.98 14.46
CA ILE A 348 5.89 3.66 14.37
C ILE A 348 6.85 2.58 14.87
N SER A 349 8.09 2.59 14.40
CA SER A 349 9.12 1.63 14.82
C SER A 349 9.37 1.74 16.33
N ARG A 350 9.53 2.96 16.84
CA ARG A 350 9.66 3.22 18.29
C ARG A 350 8.51 2.61 19.08
N ASP A 351 7.27 2.92 18.71
CA ASP A 351 6.11 2.52 19.50
C ASP A 351 5.80 1.02 19.35
N TRP A 352 6.00 0.45 18.16
CA TRP A 352 5.92 -0.99 17.92
C TRP A 352 6.85 -1.77 18.84
N TYR A 353 8.13 -1.38 18.87
CA TYR A 353 9.10 -2.09 19.70
C TYR A 353 8.89 -1.85 21.20
N ARG A 354 8.48 -0.65 21.61
CA ARG A 354 8.15 -0.37 23.02
C ARG A 354 6.98 -1.21 23.52
N TYR A 355 5.88 -1.16 22.79
CA TYR A 355 4.60 -1.58 23.34
C TYR A 355 4.22 -3.01 22.92
N ALA A 356 4.36 -3.35 21.64
CA ALA A 356 3.99 -4.67 21.15
C ALA A 356 5.09 -5.71 21.33
N VAL A 357 6.35 -5.36 20.98
CA VAL A 357 7.45 -6.34 21.00
C VAL A 357 8.04 -6.53 22.40
N ASN A 358 8.35 -5.43 23.09
CA ASN A 358 9.05 -5.48 24.37
C ASN A 358 8.14 -5.34 25.58
N ALA A 359 6.90 -4.87 25.39
CA ALA A 359 5.96 -4.53 26.46
C ALA A 359 6.61 -3.69 27.58
N ASP A 360 7.48 -2.76 27.18
CA ASP A 360 8.27 -1.89 28.06
C ASP A 360 8.20 -0.43 27.55
N PRO A 361 7.40 0.44 28.19
CA PRO A 361 7.29 1.85 27.81
C PRO A 361 8.59 2.63 28.03
N SER A 362 9.53 2.09 28.81
CA SER A 362 10.83 2.71 29.10
C SER A 362 11.95 2.29 28.13
N TRP A 363 11.68 1.34 27.22
CA TRP A 363 12.66 0.86 26.25
C TRP A 363 13.16 2.01 25.34
N ASP A 364 14.48 2.10 25.21
CA ASP A 364 15.14 3.10 24.37
C ASP A 364 15.29 2.57 22.93
N PRO A 365 14.67 3.22 21.93
CA PRO A 365 14.84 2.83 20.53
C PRO A 365 16.28 2.93 20.00
N LEU A 366 17.16 3.66 20.67
CA LEU A 366 18.57 3.70 20.29
C LEU A 366 19.30 2.39 20.63
N ASP A 367 18.78 1.60 21.55
CA ASP A 367 19.33 0.31 21.99
C ASP A 367 18.81 -0.88 21.17
N MET A 368 18.01 -0.62 20.12
CA MET A 368 17.45 -1.64 19.24
C MET A 368 18.52 -2.60 18.71
N SER A 369 18.23 -3.89 18.81
CA SER A 369 19.21 -4.95 18.55
C SER A 369 18.59 -6.09 17.73
N GLN A 370 19.47 -6.98 17.24
CA GLN A 370 19.05 -8.22 16.58
C GLN A 370 18.14 -9.10 17.46
N ALA A 371 18.30 -9.01 18.79
CA ALA A 371 17.45 -9.76 19.72
C ALA A 371 16.01 -9.21 19.75
N ASP A 372 15.84 -7.90 19.52
CA ASP A 372 14.51 -7.30 19.37
C ASP A 372 13.86 -7.76 18.07
N TYR A 373 14.61 -7.85 16.96
CA TYR A 373 14.09 -8.32 15.68
C TYR A 373 13.59 -9.77 15.79
N ALA A 374 14.42 -10.66 16.34
CA ALA A 374 14.03 -12.06 16.56
C ALA A 374 12.83 -12.20 17.51
N ARG A 375 12.65 -11.27 18.46
CA ARG A 375 11.46 -11.23 19.32
C ARG A 375 10.22 -10.81 18.54
N ALA A 376 10.32 -9.80 17.68
CA ALA A 376 9.22 -9.37 16.82
C ALA A 376 8.76 -10.53 15.92
N ASP A 377 9.69 -11.27 15.32
CA ASP A 377 9.39 -12.45 14.49
C ASP A 377 8.68 -13.54 15.30
N ALA A 378 9.16 -13.82 16.51
CA ALA A 378 8.54 -14.81 17.40
C ALA A 378 7.11 -14.43 17.84
N LEU A 379 6.77 -13.13 17.81
CA LEU A 379 5.45 -12.60 18.17
C LEU A 379 4.54 -12.41 16.96
N ASP A 380 4.99 -12.67 15.73
CA ASP A 380 4.22 -12.39 14.51
C ASP A 380 2.81 -13.02 14.56
N ALA A 381 2.74 -14.31 14.84
CA ALA A 381 1.46 -15.04 14.94
C ALA A 381 0.60 -14.57 16.12
N TYR A 382 1.21 -14.17 17.24
CA TYR A 382 0.49 -13.60 18.39
C TYR A 382 -0.20 -12.28 18.01
N HIS A 383 0.46 -11.46 17.20
CA HIS A 383 -0.08 -10.22 16.65
C HIS A 383 -0.89 -10.42 15.36
N GLY A 384 -1.50 -11.59 15.13
CA GLY A 384 -2.38 -11.84 13.97
C GLY A 384 -1.64 -12.07 12.64
N ASN A 385 -0.35 -12.43 12.70
CA ASN A 385 0.60 -12.42 11.58
C ASN A 385 0.70 -11.02 10.94
N VAL A 386 1.11 -10.06 11.78
CA VAL A 386 1.28 -8.63 11.49
C VAL A 386 2.23 -8.37 10.32
N SER A 387 3.13 -9.31 10.02
CA SER A 387 4.03 -9.18 8.88
C SER A 387 3.27 -9.16 7.54
N GLN A 388 2.08 -9.76 7.44
CA GLN A 388 1.23 -9.71 6.22
C GLN A 388 1.98 -10.14 4.94
N PHE A 389 2.95 -11.06 5.08
CA PHE A 389 3.95 -11.40 4.05
C PHE A 389 3.91 -12.88 3.63
N SER A 390 2.73 -13.52 3.71
CA SER A 390 2.54 -14.90 3.23
C SER A 390 2.61 -14.94 1.70
N GLY A 391 3.37 -15.90 1.15
CA GLY A 391 3.44 -16.11 -0.30
C GLY A 391 2.29 -16.96 -0.87
N ASP A 392 1.46 -17.56 0.00
CA ASP A 392 0.36 -18.41 -0.46
C ASP A 392 -0.87 -17.56 -0.80
N LEU A 393 -1.09 -17.38 -2.11
CA LEU A 393 -2.28 -16.75 -2.68
C LEU A 393 -3.15 -17.78 -3.43
N SER A 394 -3.00 -19.08 -3.15
CA SER A 394 -3.73 -20.13 -3.85
C SER A 394 -5.26 -19.99 -3.70
N GLY A 395 -5.74 -19.64 -2.51
CA GLY A 395 -7.15 -19.36 -2.23
C GLY A 395 -7.69 -18.20 -3.06
N PHE A 396 -6.97 -17.07 -3.09
CA PHE A 396 -7.37 -15.88 -3.85
C PHE A 396 -7.40 -16.15 -5.36
N ARG A 397 -6.38 -16.83 -5.87
CA ARG A 397 -6.34 -17.29 -7.25
C ARG A 397 -7.51 -18.21 -7.58
N ALA A 398 -7.85 -19.15 -6.69
CA ALA A 398 -8.94 -20.10 -6.89
C ALA A 398 -10.32 -19.42 -6.85
N ALA A 399 -10.47 -18.37 -6.04
CA ALA A 399 -11.66 -17.52 -6.00
C ALA A 399 -11.80 -16.65 -7.26
N GLY A 400 -10.77 -16.55 -8.10
CA GLY A 400 -10.76 -15.74 -9.31
C GLY A 400 -10.31 -14.30 -9.10
N GLY A 401 -9.85 -13.95 -7.90
CA GLY A 401 -9.44 -12.60 -7.53
C GLY A 401 -8.25 -12.07 -8.33
N LYS A 402 -8.19 -10.75 -8.52
CA LYS A 402 -7.12 -10.03 -9.23
C LYS A 402 -6.38 -9.08 -8.30
N LEU A 403 -5.07 -9.25 -8.16
CA LEU A 403 -4.19 -8.39 -7.39
C LEU A 403 -3.35 -7.54 -8.35
N LEU A 404 -3.57 -6.24 -8.30
CA LEU A 404 -2.74 -5.24 -8.95
C LEU A 404 -1.89 -4.56 -7.86
N MET A 405 -0.61 -4.88 -7.82
CA MET A 405 0.34 -4.23 -6.92
C MET A 405 1.14 -3.16 -7.66
N TYR A 406 1.42 -2.03 -7.02
CA TYR A 406 2.36 -1.05 -7.55
C TYR A 406 3.31 -0.55 -6.44
N HIS A 407 4.48 -0.04 -6.81
CA HIS A 407 5.39 0.59 -5.85
C HIS A 407 6.25 1.66 -6.54
N GLY A 408 6.37 2.83 -5.90
CA GLY A 408 7.25 3.90 -6.37
C GLY A 408 8.73 3.59 -6.16
N THR A 409 9.57 3.73 -7.18
CA THR A 409 10.99 3.38 -7.05
C THR A 409 11.82 4.40 -6.28
N ALA A 410 11.25 5.58 -5.98
CA ALA A 410 11.83 6.61 -5.13
C ALA A 410 11.16 6.67 -3.74
N ASP A 411 10.50 5.59 -3.31
CA ASP A 411 9.79 5.53 -2.03
C ASP A 411 10.75 5.62 -0.82
N PRO A 412 10.63 6.66 0.03
CA PRO A 412 11.51 6.88 1.17
C PRO A 412 11.12 6.13 2.45
N LEU A 413 9.91 5.57 2.52
CA LEU A 413 9.34 5.00 3.75
C LEU A 413 9.26 3.49 3.70
N VAL A 414 9.04 2.92 2.52
CA VAL A 414 8.99 1.47 2.28
C VAL A 414 9.87 1.18 1.08
N SER A 415 10.84 0.27 1.22
CA SER A 415 11.69 -0.08 0.07
C SER A 415 10.87 -0.77 -1.03
N SER A 416 10.96 -0.26 -2.25
CA SER A 416 10.28 -0.87 -3.41
C SER A 416 10.78 -2.28 -3.74
N SER A 417 12.03 -2.57 -3.36
CA SER A 417 12.61 -3.91 -3.43
C SER A 417 11.83 -4.93 -2.59
N ASN A 418 11.10 -4.52 -1.54
CA ASN A 418 10.29 -5.44 -0.75
C ASN A 418 9.04 -5.94 -1.50
N SER A 419 8.44 -5.10 -2.35
CA SER A 419 7.36 -5.55 -3.24
C SER A 419 7.86 -6.53 -4.31
N GLN A 420 9.05 -6.29 -4.86
CA GLN A 420 9.69 -7.26 -5.75
C GLN A 420 10.00 -8.58 -5.01
N ARG A 421 10.52 -8.50 -3.78
CA ARG A 421 10.74 -9.67 -2.91
C ARG A 421 9.45 -10.45 -2.69
N TYR A 422 8.32 -9.78 -2.43
CA TYR A 422 7.02 -10.43 -2.28
C TYR A 422 6.58 -11.13 -3.57
N TYR A 423 6.72 -10.49 -4.73
CA TYR A 423 6.41 -11.10 -6.03
C TYR A 423 7.16 -12.42 -6.23
N LEU A 424 8.47 -12.42 -5.93
CA LEU A 424 9.32 -13.62 -6.00
C LEU A 424 8.91 -14.67 -4.96
N LYS A 425 8.55 -14.25 -3.75
CA LYS A 425 8.06 -15.14 -2.69
C LYS A 425 6.79 -15.86 -3.13
N VAL A 426 5.80 -15.16 -3.69
CA VAL A 426 4.56 -15.76 -4.21
C VAL A 426 4.85 -16.73 -5.36
N ALA A 427 5.69 -16.34 -6.33
CA ALA A 427 6.12 -17.20 -7.42
C ALA A 427 6.73 -18.53 -6.91
N SER A 428 7.64 -18.41 -5.95
CA SER A 428 8.34 -19.53 -5.32
C SER A 428 7.39 -20.42 -4.52
N THR A 429 6.52 -19.82 -3.70
CA THR A 429 5.59 -20.54 -2.81
C THR A 429 4.58 -21.36 -3.59
N LEU A 430 4.04 -20.80 -4.68
CA LEU A 430 3.07 -21.47 -5.55
C LEU A 430 3.73 -22.37 -6.61
N GLY A 431 5.06 -22.28 -6.78
CA GLY A 431 5.79 -23.03 -7.80
C GLY A 431 5.40 -22.64 -9.22
N ILE A 432 5.12 -21.37 -9.47
CA ILE A 432 4.63 -20.85 -10.76
C ILE A 432 5.55 -19.79 -11.37
N ASP A 433 5.40 -19.51 -12.66
CA ASP A 433 6.15 -18.47 -13.38
C ASP A 433 5.37 -17.17 -13.53
N ASN A 434 5.99 -16.17 -14.15
CA ASN A 434 5.38 -14.87 -14.37
C ASN A 434 4.13 -14.98 -15.27
N ILE A 435 4.10 -15.90 -16.23
CA ILE A 435 2.93 -16.10 -17.11
C ILE A 435 1.73 -16.59 -16.29
N ALA A 436 1.94 -17.54 -15.38
CA ALA A 436 0.90 -18.01 -14.49
C ALA A 436 0.53 -16.98 -13.41
N LEU A 437 1.48 -16.19 -12.91
CA LEU A 437 1.18 -15.06 -12.02
C LEU A 437 0.31 -14.02 -12.73
N ASP A 438 0.62 -13.67 -13.97
CA ASP A 438 -0.09 -12.66 -14.78
C ASP A 438 -1.60 -12.94 -14.93
N SER A 439 -2.06 -14.16 -14.63
CA SER A 439 -3.48 -14.53 -14.61
C SER A 439 -4.28 -13.96 -13.42
N PHE A 440 -3.60 -13.60 -12.32
CA PHE A 440 -4.24 -13.11 -11.10
C PHE A 440 -3.42 -12.11 -10.29
N TYR A 441 -2.12 -11.96 -10.51
CA TYR A 441 -1.24 -11.05 -9.79
C TYR A 441 -0.26 -10.35 -10.73
N ARG A 442 -0.37 -9.02 -10.84
CA ARG A 442 0.55 -8.16 -11.60
C ARG A 442 1.16 -7.10 -10.68
N TYR A 443 2.47 -6.89 -10.81
CA TYR A 443 3.23 -5.92 -10.03
C TYR A 443 3.83 -4.85 -10.96
N PHE A 444 3.67 -3.57 -10.64
CA PHE A 444 4.18 -2.43 -11.42
C PHE A 444 5.20 -1.61 -10.61
N ARG A 445 6.35 -1.33 -11.23
CA ARG A 445 7.37 -0.43 -10.67
C ARG A 445 7.15 0.94 -11.29
N ILE A 446 6.85 1.94 -10.45
CA ILE A 446 6.51 3.29 -10.91
C ILE A 446 7.76 4.16 -10.75
N SER A 447 8.43 4.45 -11.86
CA SER A 447 9.69 5.20 -11.86
C SER A 447 9.51 6.61 -11.33
N GLY A 448 10.41 7.02 -10.42
CA GLY A 448 10.44 8.37 -9.85
C GLY A 448 9.24 8.76 -8.98
N MET A 449 8.33 7.82 -8.68
CA MET A 449 7.26 8.03 -7.71
C MET A 449 7.79 7.80 -6.29
N ALA A 450 7.45 8.70 -5.38
CA ALA A 450 7.72 8.57 -3.94
C ALA A 450 6.67 7.67 -3.25
N HIS A 451 6.47 7.82 -1.94
CA HIS A 451 5.50 7.02 -1.19
C HIS A 451 4.05 7.40 -1.53
N CYS A 452 3.41 6.62 -2.40
CA CYS A 452 1.99 6.75 -2.81
C CYS A 452 1.56 8.11 -3.43
N GLY A 453 2.44 9.12 -3.49
CA GLY A 453 2.04 10.49 -3.78
C GLY A 453 1.35 11.21 -2.62
N VAL A 454 1.49 10.69 -1.39
CA VAL A 454 0.85 11.26 -0.19
C VAL A 454 1.82 12.14 0.61
N GLY A 455 1.31 12.89 1.59
CA GLY A 455 2.15 13.71 2.48
C GLY A 455 2.84 14.89 1.79
N GLY A 456 2.38 15.28 0.59
CA GLY A 456 2.98 16.36 -0.20
C GLY A 456 4.28 15.99 -0.91
N ILE A 457 4.64 14.71 -0.95
CA ILE A 457 5.83 14.21 -1.64
C ILE A 457 5.40 13.18 -2.69
N SER A 458 5.45 13.59 -3.95
CA SER A 458 5.05 12.80 -5.11
C SER A 458 6.21 12.14 -5.85
N GLY A 459 7.38 12.77 -5.81
CA GLY A 459 8.53 12.43 -6.64
C GLY A 459 8.52 13.12 -8.01
N ALA A 460 9.57 12.87 -8.78
CA ALA A 460 9.82 13.51 -10.08
C ALA A 460 9.09 12.82 -11.24
N GLY A 461 8.75 11.54 -11.08
CA GLY A 461 8.21 10.71 -12.16
C GLY A 461 6.71 10.86 -12.43
N ALA A 462 6.24 10.13 -13.44
CA ALA A 462 4.83 10.09 -13.86
C ALA A 462 3.98 9.31 -12.85
N TRP A 463 3.71 9.91 -11.70
CA TRP A 463 3.18 9.22 -10.53
C TRP A 463 1.65 9.17 -10.47
N MET A 464 0.92 10.02 -11.21
CA MET A 464 -0.54 10.06 -11.12
C MET A 464 -1.17 9.09 -12.11
N PHE A 465 -1.90 8.10 -11.61
CA PHE A 465 -2.64 7.12 -12.41
C PHE A 465 -3.94 6.68 -11.69
N GLY A 466 -4.54 7.58 -10.89
CA GLY A 466 -5.81 7.32 -10.21
C GLY A 466 -5.74 6.46 -8.95
N GLN A 467 -4.56 6.28 -8.36
CA GLN A 467 -4.37 5.43 -7.19
C GLN A 467 -4.85 6.02 -5.85
N ASN A 468 -5.26 7.28 -5.85
CA ASN A 468 -5.92 7.99 -4.76
C ASN A 468 -6.58 9.26 -5.32
N ALA A 469 -7.34 9.96 -4.47
CA ALA A 469 -8.03 11.19 -4.86
C ALA A 469 -7.10 12.27 -5.45
N ALA A 470 -5.86 12.39 -4.96
CA ALA A 470 -4.90 13.38 -5.46
C ALA A 470 -4.42 13.08 -6.88
N ALA A 471 -4.45 11.81 -7.28
CA ALA A 471 -4.11 11.35 -8.63
C ALA A 471 -5.33 11.20 -9.55
N ALA A 472 -6.54 11.53 -9.09
CA ALA A 472 -7.78 11.38 -9.86
C ALA A 472 -7.85 12.27 -11.12
N ALA A 473 -7.00 13.31 -11.18
CA ALA A 473 -6.90 14.23 -12.31
C ALA A 473 -6.17 13.65 -13.53
N ALA A 474 -5.51 12.50 -13.39
CA ALA A 474 -4.85 11.80 -14.50
C ALA A 474 -5.87 11.34 -15.56
N SER A 475 -5.42 11.27 -16.81
CA SER A 475 -6.21 10.78 -17.95
C SER A 475 -6.51 9.27 -17.85
N HIS A 476 -5.60 8.52 -17.23
CA HIS A 476 -5.70 7.08 -17.01
C HIS A 476 -5.88 6.76 -15.53
N ASN A 477 -6.60 5.67 -15.26
CA ASN A 477 -6.99 5.31 -13.92
C ASN A 477 -6.83 3.81 -13.62
N ILE A 478 -6.13 3.50 -12.54
CA ILE A 478 -5.89 2.14 -12.07
C ILE A 478 -7.15 1.42 -11.61
N ILE A 479 -8.17 2.16 -11.16
CA ILE A 479 -9.49 1.59 -10.85
C ILE A 479 -10.15 1.04 -12.13
N ASP A 480 -9.95 1.71 -13.27
CA ASP A 480 -10.49 1.25 -14.56
C ASP A 480 -9.72 0.03 -15.06
N TYR A 481 -8.39 0.04 -14.97
CA TYR A 481 -7.57 -1.13 -15.31
C TYR A 481 -7.92 -2.38 -14.50
N LEU A 482 -8.22 -2.22 -13.20
CA LEU A 482 -8.60 -3.35 -12.37
C LEU A 482 -10.01 -3.86 -12.70
N GLN A 483 -10.97 -2.96 -12.96
CA GLN A 483 -12.32 -3.34 -13.40
C GLN A 483 -12.28 -4.12 -14.72
N GLU A 484 -11.59 -3.60 -15.74
CA GLU A 484 -11.44 -4.27 -17.04
C GLU A 484 -10.82 -5.66 -16.89
N TRP A 485 -9.89 -5.82 -15.95
CA TRP A 485 -9.29 -7.13 -15.67
C TRP A 485 -10.26 -8.09 -14.97
N VAL A 486 -10.98 -7.63 -13.95
CA VAL A 486 -11.92 -8.46 -13.18
C VAL A 486 -13.12 -8.86 -14.03
N GLU A 487 -13.71 -7.90 -14.73
CA GLU A 487 -15.03 -8.04 -15.36
C GLU A 487 -14.94 -8.50 -16.82
N GLU A 488 -13.88 -8.09 -17.53
CA GLU A 488 -13.73 -8.34 -18.97
C GLU A 488 -12.54 -9.27 -19.29
N ALA A 489 -11.81 -9.72 -18.27
CA ALA A 489 -10.58 -10.51 -18.42
C ALA A 489 -9.52 -9.81 -19.30
N THR A 490 -9.46 -8.48 -19.25
CA THR A 490 -8.50 -7.64 -19.98
C THR A 490 -7.46 -7.08 -19.01
N PRO A 491 -6.35 -7.80 -18.73
CA PRO A 491 -5.37 -7.33 -17.77
C PRO A 491 -4.46 -6.22 -18.33
N PRO A 492 -4.06 -5.23 -17.51
CA PRO A 492 -3.20 -4.14 -17.96
C PRO A 492 -1.75 -4.61 -18.18
N GLU A 493 -1.19 -4.44 -19.38
CA GLU A 493 0.25 -4.70 -19.63
C GLU A 493 1.15 -3.60 -19.06
N THR A 494 0.62 -2.38 -18.99
CA THR A 494 1.28 -1.19 -18.45
C THR A 494 0.28 -0.35 -17.66
N ILE A 495 0.78 0.50 -16.75
CA ILE A 495 -0.01 1.57 -16.13
C ILE A 495 0.53 2.90 -16.64
N ILE A 496 -0.31 3.69 -17.32
CA ILE A 496 0.09 5.01 -17.79
C ILE A 496 -0.02 5.99 -16.62
N GLY A 497 1.13 6.50 -16.19
CA GLY A 497 1.23 7.56 -15.22
C GLY A 497 1.44 8.92 -15.86
N THR A 498 0.97 9.96 -15.18
CA THR A 498 1.09 11.36 -15.59
C THR A 498 1.84 12.15 -14.52
N LYS A 499 2.74 13.05 -14.95
CA LYS A 499 3.26 14.14 -14.12
C LYS A 499 2.74 15.45 -14.70
N PHE A 500 2.06 16.25 -13.90
CA PHE A 500 1.74 17.64 -14.26
C PHE A 500 2.85 18.57 -13.80
N TRP A 501 2.99 19.72 -14.45
CA TRP A 501 3.88 20.78 -13.96
C TRP A 501 3.48 21.17 -12.52
N TYR A 502 4.42 20.99 -11.59
CA TYR A 502 4.21 21.20 -10.15
C TYR A 502 3.00 20.43 -9.59
N ASP A 503 2.69 19.26 -10.14
CA ASP A 503 1.52 18.45 -9.77
C ASP A 503 0.18 19.20 -9.88
N THR A 504 0.14 20.23 -10.74
CA THR A 504 -1.03 21.09 -10.92
C THR A 504 -1.62 20.85 -12.30
N GLN A 505 -2.78 20.18 -12.37
CA GLN A 505 -3.45 19.80 -13.62
C GLN A 505 -3.64 20.99 -14.59
N SER A 506 -3.99 22.16 -14.07
CA SER A 506 -4.22 23.37 -14.89
C SER A 506 -2.95 23.93 -15.55
N LEU A 507 -1.77 23.51 -15.12
CA LEU A 507 -0.48 23.89 -15.73
C LEU A 507 -0.05 22.93 -16.85
N GLY A 508 -0.83 21.89 -17.13
CA GLY A 508 -0.59 20.94 -18.21
C GLY A 508 0.35 19.80 -17.83
N VAL A 509 0.38 18.79 -18.70
CA VAL A 509 1.22 17.60 -18.57
C VAL A 509 2.69 17.98 -18.79
N GLN A 510 3.55 17.56 -17.86
CA GLN A 510 5.01 17.65 -17.97
C GLN A 510 5.56 16.42 -18.69
N LEU A 511 5.15 15.22 -18.27
CA LEU A 511 5.49 13.96 -18.94
C LEU A 511 4.44 12.88 -18.64
N GLU A 512 4.39 11.88 -19.51
CA GLU A 512 3.66 10.63 -19.30
C GLU A 512 4.59 9.42 -19.50
N ARG A 513 4.33 8.34 -18.77
CA ARG A 513 5.12 7.11 -18.82
C ARG A 513 4.20 5.90 -18.71
N ALA A 514 4.33 4.94 -19.62
CA ALA A 514 3.72 3.63 -19.47
C ALA A 514 4.62 2.73 -18.61
N HIS A 515 4.32 2.64 -17.32
CA HIS A 515 5.07 1.83 -16.36
C HIS A 515 4.81 0.35 -16.63
N CYS A 516 5.88 -0.40 -16.90
CA CYS A 516 5.78 -1.82 -17.23
C CYS A 516 5.50 -2.69 -16.00
N ARG A 517 4.69 -3.74 -16.18
CA ARG A 517 4.58 -4.79 -15.16
C ARG A 517 5.90 -5.55 -15.04
N PHE A 518 6.31 -5.90 -13.82
CA PHE A 518 7.40 -6.84 -13.55
C PHE A 518 7.01 -8.25 -14.06
N PRO A 519 7.94 -9.03 -14.65
CA PRO A 519 9.38 -8.82 -14.76
C PRO A 519 9.83 -8.04 -16.02
N TYR A 520 9.02 -7.13 -16.55
CA TYR A 520 9.47 -6.20 -17.58
C TYR A 520 10.02 -4.91 -16.97
N ARG A 521 10.90 -4.27 -17.72
CA ARG A 521 11.52 -2.98 -17.41
C ARG A 521 11.06 -1.94 -18.42
N THR A 522 10.60 -0.80 -17.92
CA THR A 522 10.39 0.41 -18.71
C THR A 522 11.74 0.87 -19.25
N THR A 523 11.91 0.89 -20.56
CA THR A 523 13.20 1.13 -21.22
C THR A 523 13.03 2.16 -22.32
N PHE A 524 13.87 3.20 -22.30
CA PHE A 524 13.83 4.26 -23.30
C PHE A 524 14.18 3.73 -24.70
N ILE A 525 13.57 4.33 -25.71
CA ILE A 525 13.86 4.08 -27.11
C ILE A 525 14.77 5.23 -27.61
N PRO A 526 16.07 4.98 -27.85
CA PRO A 526 16.99 6.03 -28.27
C PRO A 526 16.50 6.82 -29.49
N GLY A 527 16.50 8.14 -29.38
CA GLY A 527 16.03 9.07 -30.42
C GLY A 527 14.54 9.40 -30.40
N GLN A 528 13.78 8.87 -29.43
CA GLN A 528 12.40 9.30 -29.16
C GLN A 528 12.34 10.43 -28.13
N ASP A 529 11.14 10.98 -27.88
CA ASP A 529 10.90 11.97 -26.84
C ASP A 529 10.65 11.28 -25.49
N PRO A 530 11.55 11.46 -24.49
CA PRO A 530 11.40 10.80 -23.19
C PRO A 530 10.22 11.34 -22.38
N SER A 531 9.59 12.46 -22.76
CA SER A 531 8.39 12.97 -22.07
C SER A 531 7.07 12.30 -22.50
N THR A 532 7.12 11.43 -23.51
CA THR A 532 5.94 10.79 -24.12
C THR A 532 5.89 9.30 -23.83
N VAL A 533 4.69 8.71 -23.85
CA VAL A 533 4.50 7.25 -23.68
C VAL A 533 5.23 6.47 -24.77
N GLU A 534 5.16 6.93 -26.02
CA GLU A 534 5.76 6.29 -27.19
C GLU A 534 7.30 6.29 -27.17
N GLY A 535 7.90 7.10 -26.30
CA GLY A 535 9.35 7.12 -26.09
C GLY A 535 9.90 5.88 -25.40
N TRP A 536 9.04 5.01 -24.86
CA TRP A 536 9.42 3.91 -23.99
C TRP A 536 8.83 2.58 -24.46
N ARG A 537 9.46 1.48 -24.06
CA ARG A 537 8.97 0.11 -24.29
C ARG A 537 9.20 -0.76 -23.05
N CYS A 538 8.55 -1.92 -23.01
CA CYS A 538 8.76 -2.93 -21.98
C CYS A 538 9.72 -4.01 -22.46
N ASP A 539 10.92 -4.06 -21.88
CA ASP A 539 11.91 -5.11 -22.13
C ASP A 539 11.87 -6.16 -21.02
N PHE A 540 11.85 -7.45 -21.39
CA PHE A 540 11.79 -8.55 -20.42
C PHE A 540 13.14 -8.72 -19.69
N ILE A 541 13.10 -8.89 -18.37
CA ILE A 541 14.29 -9.18 -17.55
C ILE A 541 14.49 -10.70 -17.52
N GLU A 542 15.52 -11.21 -18.21
CA GLU A 542 15.74 -12.66 -18.33
C GLU A 542 16.03 -13.36 -17.00
N ASP A 543 16.77 -12.69 -16.11
CA ASP A 543 17.25 -13.15 -14.82
C ASP A 543 16.36 -12.73 -13.64
N TRP A 544 15.09 -12.41 -13.90
CA TRP A 544 14.18 -11.86 -12.88
C TRP A 544 13.98 -12.74 -11.62
N ARG A 545 14.30 -14.04 -11.70
CA ARG A 545 14.24 -14.99 -10.58
C ARG A 545 15.51 -15.01 -9.73
N GLU A 546 16.60 -14.44 -10.21
CA GLU A 546 17.84 -14.37 -9.45
C GLU A 546 17.66 -13.43 -8.27
N CYS A 547 17.69 -13.99 -7.06
CA CYS A 547 17.46 -13.26 -5.82
C CYS A 547 18.52 -13.52 -4.74
N GLY A 548 19.36 -14.53 -4.93
CA GLY A 548 20.30 -15.00 -3.92
C GLY A 548 21.60 -14.18 -3.87
N PRO A 549 22.63 -14.69 -3.17
CA PRO A 549 23.95 -14.06 -3.14
C PRO A 549 24.50 -13.81 -4.56
N GLY A 550 24.87 -12.56 -4.85
CA GLY A 550 25.36 -12.14 -6.17
C GLY A 550 24.31 -11.45 -7.04
N ALA A 551 23.01 -11.58 -6.72
CA ALA A 551 21.95 -10.79 -7.34
C ALA A 551 22.01 -9.33 -6.84
N LEU A 552 21.63 -8.39 -7.70
CA LEU A 552 21.56 -6.96 -7.39
C LEU A 552 20.15 -6.45 -7.71
N PRO A 553 19.27 -6.30 -6.69
CA PRO A 553 19.51 -6.50 -5.26
C PRO A 553 19.39 -7.98 -4.84
N ARG A 554 19.99 -8.34 -3.69
CA ARG A 554 19.71 -9.63 -3.05
C ARG A 554 18.32 -9.56 -2.40
N LEU A 555 17.42 -10.45 -2.81
CA LEU A 555 16.03 -10.50 -2.38
C LEU A 555 15.62 -11.82 -1.70
N CYS A 556 16.50 -12.83 -1.67
CA CYS A 556 16.28 -14.08 -0.95
C CYS A 556 17.53 -14.55 -0.20
N ASN A 557 17.33 -15.54 0.66
CA ASN A 557 18.37 -16.15 1.46
C ASN A 557 19.32 -17.01 0.61
N VAL A 558 20.43 -17.44 1.21
CA VAL A 558 21.44 -18.27 0.53
C VAL A 558 20.84 -19.58 0.02
N ASP A 559 19.85 -20.12 0.72
CA ASP A 559 19.11 -21.33 0.36
C ASP A 559 17.92 -21.08 -0.57
N GLY A 560 17.70 -19.83 -1.00
CA GLY A 560 16.58 -19.41 -1.84
C GLY A 560 15.27 -19.15 -1.08
N SER A 561 15.28 -19.24 0.25
CA SER A 561 14.10 -18.97 1.07
C SER A 561 13.80 -17.47 1.23
N PHE A 562 12.55 -17.18 1.61
CA PHE A 562 12.02 -15.84 1.88
C PHE A 562 11.44 -15.76 3.30
N ASN A 563 12.00 -16.58 4.21
CA ASN A 563 11.54 -16.73 5.58
C ASN A 563 11.63 -15.40 6.32
#